data_AF-A0A3C1DEK7-F1
#
_entry.id   AF-A0A3C1DEK7-F1
#
_cell.length_a   1.000
_cell.length_b   1.000
_cell.length_c   1.000
_cell.angle_alpha   90.00
_cell.angle_beta   90.00
_cell.angle_gamma   90.00
#
_symmetry.space_group_name_H-M   'P 1'
#
loop_
_entity.id
_entity.type
_entity.pdbx_description
1 polymer ?
#
loop_
_entity_poly.entity_id
_entity_poly.type
_entity_poly.pdbx_seq_one_letter_code
_entity_poly.pdbx_strand_id
1 'polypeptide(L)'
;MKMKGSLRIIIALALALCLALGASCASGGAGASGASQAAAPVRQSVAEYSWAELSTIADEVAQAPDDPTRRETVKRYHLVNDEGRLDGTQAKPVQLADGTQTSAVVVGFARDDVTGGGAAGITFMFADAVAWLPMNNDGGAKDAADTVPLNVYGGWNGCEVRAWLNGPFAAQLPTSLQAVMQSVDKTSVAVTPTDAGDTLIYDDGGFVSGARTLVETCSDRLWLPAFSELFPMRTGDYLMNDSPEWAQLMELEGIRYQLFVDQLVKADSENGICQRSLVGSGEPCRWWLRTAGGGSFSEVLESGKARYDGASPTGSAQGIVPCFAL
;
A
#
# COMPACT_ATOMS: atom_id res chain seq x y z
N MET A 1 24.25 -34.88 28.61
CA MET A 1 22.85 -34.74 29.07
C MET A 1 22.61 -33.27 29.42
N LYS A 2 21.95 -32.51 28.54
CA LYS A 2 21.20 -31.28 28.84
C LYS A 2 20.40 -30.90 27.59
N MET A 3 19.14 -30.56 27.82
CA MET A 3 17.99 -30.73 26.93
C MET A 3 17.95 -29.75 25.75
N LYS A 4 17.54 -30.27 24.58
CA LYS A 4 16.95 -29.48 23.49
C LYS A 4 15.63 -28.90 23.98
N GLY A 5 15.57 -27.58 24.18
CA GLY A 5 14.32 -26.87 24.43
C GLY A 5 13.55 -26.74 23.13
N SER A 6 12.44 -27.46 23.01
CA SER A 6 11.48 -27.30 21.92
C SER A 6 10.80 -25.93 22.05
N LEU A 7 11.11 -25.02 21.12
CA LEU A 7 10.42 -23.73 20.99
C LEU A 7 8.97 -24.00 20.57
N ARG A 8 8.03 -23.65 21.44
CA ARG A 8 6.60 -23.75 21.16
C ARG A 8 6.16 -22.49 20.41
N ILE A 9 5.95 -22.61 19.12
CA ILE A 9 5.27 -21.59 18.30
C ILE A 9 3.81 -21.55 18.77
N ILE A 10 3.40 -20.45 19.41
CA ILE A 10 2.00 -20.19 19.75
C ILE A 10 1.44 -19.29 18.64
N ILE A 11 0.79 -19.90 17.66
CA ILE A 11 0.00 -19.18 16.66
C ILE A 11 -1.32 -18.81 17.33
N ALA A 12 -1.49 -17.55 17.72
CA ALA A 12 -2.78 -17.02 18.14
C ALA A 12 -3.63 -16.76 16.91
N LEU A 13 -4.34 -17.78 16.43
CA LEU A 13 -5.35 -17.63 15.38
C LEU A 13 -6.60 -16.99 16.01
N ALA A 14 -6.83 -15.71 15.77
CA ALA A 14 -8.11 -15.07 16.11
C ALA A 14 -9.18 -15.55 15.12
N LEU A 15 -9.86 -16.65 15.45
CA LEU A 15 -10.98 -17.17 14.67
C LEU A 15 -12.23 -16.32 15.00
N ALA A 16 -12.62 -15.42 14.09
CA ALA A 16 -13.91 -14.73 14.18
C ALA A 16 -15.03 -15.74 13.86
N LEU A 17 -15.68 -16.26 14.91
CA LEU A 17 -16.81 -17.17 14.80
C LEU A 17 -18.09 -16.37 14.49
N CYS A 18 -18.49 -16.31 13.22
CA CYS A 18 -19.81 -15.83 12.82
C CYS A 18 -20.89 -16.82 13.25
N LEU A 19 -21.54 -16.57 14.40
CA LEU A 19 -22.79 -17.23 14.78
C LEU A 19 -23.95 -16.57 14.03
N ALA A 20 -24.36 -17.19 12.91
CA ALA A 20 -25.64 -16.91 12.28
C ALA A 20 -26.77 -17.55 13.10
N LEU A 21 -27.45 -16.75 13.91
CA LEU A 21 -28.78 -17.09 14.44
C LEU A 21 -29.82 -16.43 13.55
N GLY A 22 -30.53 -17.25 12.79
CA GLY A 22 -31.67 -16.84 11.98
C GLY A 22 -32.82 -16.36 12.87
N ALA A 23 -33.29 -15.16 12.57
CA ALA A 23 -34.64 -14.72 12.87
C ALA A 23 -35.19 -14.02 11.63
N SER A 24 -36.09 -14.70 10.92
CA SER A 24 -36.91 -14.08 9.88
C SER A 24 -37.84 -13.06 10.53
N CYS A 25 -37.72 -11.80 10.12
CA CYS A 25 -38.86 -10.88 10.07
C CYS A 25 -38.82 -10.18 8.71
N ALA A 26 -39.80 -10.52 7.87
CA ALA A 26 -40.07 -9.81 6.64
C ALA A 26 -40.61 -8.41 6.96
N SER A 27 -39.89 -7.40 6.49
CA SER A 27 -40.37 -6.05 6.16
C SER A 27 -39.43 -5.57 5.07
N GLY A 28 -39.83 -5.42 3.81
CA GLY A 28 -40.95 -4.60 3.38
C GLY A 28 -40.44 -3.24 2.91
N GLY A 29 -39.75 -3.22 1.76
CA GLY A 29 -39.70 -2.09 0.83
C GLY A 29 -38.83 -0.87 1.15
N ALA A 30 -37.71 -0.75 0.46
CA ALA A 30 -37.41 0.40 -0.39
C ALA A 30 -36.38 -0.07 -1.44
N GLY A 31 -36.81 -0.19 -2.69
CA GLY A 31 -35.94 -0.56 -3.79
C GLY A 31 -34.83 0.46 -3.94
N ALA A 32 -33.58 0.01 -3.83
CA ALA A 32 -32.48 0.69 -4.50
C ALA A 32 -32.73 0.49 -6.01
N SER A 33 -33.20 1.55 -6.64
CA SER A 33 -33.36 1.66 -8.08
C SER A 33 -32.10 1.14 -8.77
N GLY A 34 -32.25 0.02 -9.48
CA GLY A 34 -31.35 -0.37 -10.56
C GLY A 34 -31.44 0.64 -11.71
N ALA A 35 -30.99 1.87 -11.46
CA ALA A 35 -30.57 2.73 -12.54
C ALA A 35 -29.35 2.03 -13.13
N SER A 36 -29.50 1.49 -14.34
CA SER A 36 -28.37 1.14 -15.18
C SER A 36 -27.52 2.40 -15.26
N GLN A 37 -26.43 2.46 -14.49
CA GLN A 37 -25.48 3.56 -14.55
C GLN A 37 -25.00 3.58 -16.01
N ALA A 38 -25.22 4.69 -16.70
CA ALA A 38 -24.84 4.78 -18.10
C ALA A 38 -23.34 4.54 -18.20
N ALA A 39 -22.92 3.64 -19.10
CA ALA A 39 -21.51 3.36 -19.31
C ALA A 39 -20.76 4.68 -19.59
N ALA A 40 -19.56 4.83 -19.02
CA ALA A 40 -18.75 6.01 -19.26
C ALA A 40 -18.44 6.15 -20.76
N PRO A 41 -18.34 7.37 -21.30
CA PRO A 41 -17.90 7.59 -22.67
C PRO A 41 -16.44 7.14 -22.82
N VAL A 42 -16.07 6.61 -23.99
CA VAL A 42 -14.67 6.24 -24.28
C VAL A 42 -13.85 7.49 -24.61
N ARG A 43 -12.70 7.67 -23.96
CA ARG A 43 -11.73 8.75 -24.18
C ARG A 43 -10.46 8.19 -24.80
N GLN A 44 -9.59 9.03 -25.35
CA GLN A 44 -8.36 8.54 -25.99
C GLN A 44 -7.27 8.16 -24.97
N SER A 45 -7.35 8.64 -23.74
CA SER A 45 -6.36 8.38 -22.70
C SER A 45 -6.93 8.57 -21.28
N VAL A 46 -6.23 8.03 -20.28
CA VAL A 46 -6.55 8.21 -18.85
C VAL A 46 -6.68 9.69 -18.46
N ALA A 47 -5.83 10.57 -19.04
CA ALA A 47 -5.81 12.00 -18.74
C ALA A 47 -7.11 12.73 -19.12
N GLU A 48 -7.82 12.27 -20.14
CA GLU A 48 -9.03 12.89 -20.68
C GLU A 48 -10.31 12.54 -19.89
N TYR A 49 -10.28 11.47 -19.10
CA TYR A 49 -11.41 11.11 -18.24
C TYR A 49 -11.51 12.06 -17.06
N SER A 50 -12.72 12.41 -16.65
CA SER A 50 -12.98 12.96 -15.31
C SER A 50 -12.84 11.86 -14.24
N TRP A 51 -12.68 12.25 -12.97
CA TRP A 51 -12.67 11.30 -11.85
C TRP A 51 -13.99 10.52 -11.71
N ALA A 52 -15.12 11.16 -12.02
CA ALA A 52 -16.43 10.49 -12.01
C ALA A 52 -16.56 9.42 -13.12
N GLU A 53 -16.03 9.71 -14.32
CA GLU A 53 -16.00 8.70 -15.39
C GLU A 53 -15.06 7.55 -15.04
N LEU A 54 -13.87 7.84 -14.48
CA LEU A 54 -12.95 6.78 -14.02
C LEU A 54 -13.56 5.93 -12.91
N SER A 55 -14.32 6.53 -11.99
CA SER A 55 -15.05 5.79 -10.95
C SER A 55 -16.14 4.89 -11.55
N THR A 56 -16.89 5.37 -12.55
CA THR A 56 -17.87 4.53 -13.27
C THR A 56 -17.19 3.36 -13.99
N ILE A 57 -16.00 3.59 -14.58
CA ILE A 57 -15.22 2.52 -15.21
C ILE A 57 -14.67 1.56 -14.15
N ALA A 58 -14.22 2.07 -13.00
CA ALA A 58 -13.77 1.25 -11.89
C ALA A 58 -14.87 0.31 -11.40
N ASP A 59 -16.11 0.78 -11.28
CA ASP A 59 -17.26 -0.07 -10.96
C ASP A 59 -17.45 -1.20 -11.98
N GLU A 60 -17.32 -0.92 -13.29
CA GLU A 60 -17.40 -1.95 -14.33
C GLU A 60 -16.25 -2.97 -14.23
N VAL A 61 -15.03 -2.50 -13.94
CA VAL A 61 -13.83 -3.33 -13.78
C VAL A 61 -13.92 -4.22 -12.54
N ALA A 62 -14.47 -3.69 -11.45
CA ALA A 62 -14.71 -4.41 -10.19
C ALA A 62 -15.80 -5.49 -10.35
N GLN A 63 -16.85 -5.20 -11.13
CA GLN A 63 -17.97 -6.11 -11.38
C GLN A 63 -17.69 -7.14 -12.49
N ALA A 64 -16.55 -7.03 -13.18
CA ALA A 64 -16.18 -7.97 -14.23
C ALA A 64 -16.11 -9.41 -13.66
N PRO A 65 -16.82 -10.39 -14.27
CA PRO A 65 -16.99 -11.73 -13.72
C PRO A 65 -15.69 -12.56 -13.72
N ASP A 66 -14.73 -12.19 -14.57
CA ASP A 66 -13.46 -12.88 -14.71
C ASP A 66 -12.36 -11.95 -15.27
N ASP A 67 -11.11 -12.42 -15.19
CA ASP A 67 -9.95 -11.67 -15.68
C ASP A 67 -9.99 -11.37 -17.20
N PRO A 68 -10.41 -12.30 -18.10
CA PRO A 68 -10.56 -11.98 -19.53
C PRO A 68 -11.54 -10.84 -19.78
N THR A 69 -12.70 -10.84 -19.14
CA THR A 69 -13.70 -9.76 -19.28
C THR A 69 -13.13 -8.44 -18.76
N ARG A 70 -12.44 -8.48 -17.61
CA ARG A 70 -11.78 -7.29 -17.06
C ARG A 70 -10.73 -6.72 -18.02
N ARG A 71 -9.91 -7.58 -18.64
CA ARG A 71 -8.91 -7.19 -19.65
C ARG A 71 -9.54 -6.50 -20.86
N GLU A 72 -10.66 -7.02 -21.34
CA GLU A 72 -11.39 -6.40 -22.45
C GLU A 72 -11.97 -5.04 -22.05
N THR A 73 -12.51 -4.90 -20.84
CA THR A 73 -13.02 -3.63 -20.32
C THR A 73 -11.92 -2.57 -20.21
N VAL A 74 -10.79 -2.87 -19.55
CA VAL A 74 -9.70 -1.88 -19.39
C VAL A 74 -9.06 -1.50 -20.73
N LYS A 75 -9.04 -2.43 -21.70
CA LYS A 75 -8.58 -2.16 -23.08
C LYS A 75 -9.55 -1.24 -23.84
N ARG A 76 -10.86 -1.50 -23.75
CA ARG A 76 -11.90 -0.65 -24.35
C ARG A 76 -11.80 0.81 -23.90
N TYR A 77 -11.45 1.01 -22.63
CA TYR A 77 -11.33 2.34 -22.02
C TYR A 77 -9.92 2.94 -22.08
N HIS A 78 -9.00 2.35 -22.86
CA HIS A 78 -7.62 2.86 -23.01
C HIS A 78 -6.90 3.05 -21.67
N LEU A 79 -7.18 2.18 -20.69
CA LEU A 79 -6.51 2.15 -19.38
C LEU A 79 -5.25 1.27 -19.38
N VAL A 80 -4.93 0.68 -20.52
CA VAL A 80 -3.74 -0.14 -20.80
C VAL A 80 -3.25 0.20 -22.21
N ASN A 81 -2.01 -0.14 -22.53
CA ASN A 81 -1.48 0.00 -23.89
C ASN A 81 -2.12 -1.03 -24.88
N ASP A 82 -1.73 -0.97 -26.14
CA ASP A 82 -2.30 -1.80 -27.21
C ASP A 82 -2.10 -3.31 -26.97
N GLU A 83 -1.01 -3.67 -26.30
CA GLU A 83 -0.69 -5.03 -25.86
C GLU A 83 -1.50 -5.48 -24.61
N GLY A 84 -2.31 -4.59 -24.04
CA GLY A 84 -3.10 -4.86 -22.84
C GLY A 84 -2.28 -4.83 -21.54
N ARG A 85 -1.17 -4.09 -21.51
CA ARG A 85 -0.26 -3.98 -20.38
C ARG A 85 -0.20 -2.56 -19.83
N LEU A 86 0.28 -2.44 -18.59
CA LEU A 86 0.65 -1.16 -17.98
C LEU A 86 2.15 -0.90 -18.19
N ASP A 87 2.47 0.31 -18.67
CA ASP A 87 3.84 0.77 -18.94
C ASP A 87 4.18 2.09 -18.27
N GLY A 88 3.28 2.58 -17.41
CA GLY A 88 3.45 3.81 -16.67
C GLY A 88 2.96 5.05 -17.42
N THR A 89 2.53 4.91 -18.68
CA THR A 89 2.01 6.04 -19.46
C THR A 89 0.53 6.34 -19.18
N GLN A 90 -0.18 5.40 -18.54
CA GLN A 90 -1.59 5.53 -18.16
C GLN A 90 -1.75 6.43 -16.93
N ALA A 91 -1.54 7.74 -17.14
CA ALA A 91 -1.46 8.74 -16.10
C ALA A 91 -2.58 9.79 -16.20
N LYS A 92 -3.01 10.29 -15.04
CA LYS A 92 -3.96 11.39 -14.90
C LYS A 92 -3.32 12.57 -14.17
N PRO A 93 -3.31 13.78 -14.75
CA PRO A 93 -2.87 14.98 -14.05
C PRO A 93 -3.71 15.25 -12.78
N VAL A 94 -3.04 15.67 -11.72
CA VAL A 94 -3.63 16.05 -10.44
C VAL A 94 -3.09 17.42 -10.05
N GLN A 95 -4.00 18.37 -9.81
CA GLN A 95 -3.66 19.65 -9.20
C GLN A 95 -4.11 19.62 -7.74
N LEU A 96 -3.16 19.81 -6.83
CA LEU A 96 -3.44 19.95 -5.41
C LEU A 96 -4.02 21.34 -5.10
N ALA A 97 -4.68 21.48 -3.95
CA ALA A 97 -5.34 22.72 -3.55
C ALA A 97 -4.36 23.90 -3.35
N ASP A 98 -3.08 23.62 -3.06
CA ASP A 98 -2.00 24.60 -3.01
C ASP A 98 -1.45 25.02 -4.39
N GLY A 99 -1.99 24.44 -5.47
CA GLY A 99 -1.61 24.71 -6.86
C GLY A 99 -0.53 23.78 -7.41
N THR A 100 0.06 22.93 -6.57
CA THR A 100 1.07 21.93 -6.96
C THR A 100 0.53 21.00 -8.03
N GLN A 101 1.30 20.79 -9.09
CA GLN A 101 0.98 19.88 -10.19
C GLN A 101 1.73 18.57 -10.04
N THR A 102 1.02 17.46 -10.15
CA THR A 102 1.57 16.10 -10.19
C THR A 102 0.68 15.22 -11.06
N SER A 103 0.89 13.91 -11.07
CA SER A 103 0.04 12.95 -11.76
C SER A 103 -0.11 11.66 -10.97
N ALA A 104 -1.19 10.94 -11.26
CA ALA A 104 -1.47 9.62 -10.71
C ALA A 104 -1.49 8.60 -11.86
N VAL A 105 -0.70 7.54 -11.73
CA VAL A 105 -0.52 6.48 -12.72
C VAL A 105 -1.34 5.26 -12.30
N VAL A 106 -2.03 4.64 -13.24
CA VAL A 106 -2.71 3.36 -13.01
C VAL A 106 -1.66 2.28 -12.72
N VAL A 107 -1.77 1.62 -11.57
CA VAL A 107 -0.85 0.53 -11.18
C VAL A 107 -1.52 -0.84 -11.22
N GLY A 108 -2.84 -0.92 -11.06
CA GLY A 108 -3.54 -2.20 -11.03
C GLY A 108 -5.04 -2.09 -11.20
N PHE A 109 -5.67 -3.25 -11.40
CA PHE A 109 -7.11 -3.41 -11.57
C PHE A 109 -7.60 -4.56 -10.69
N ALA A 110 -8.68 -4.35 -9.93
CA ALA A 110 -9.25 -5.36 -9.02
C ALA A 110 -8.18 -6.03 -8.12
N ARG A 111 -7.27 -5.21 -7.56
CA ARG A 111 -6.14 -5.69 -6.74
C ARG A 111 -6.33 -5.45 -5.25
N ASP A 112 -7.05 -4.38 -4.89
CA ASP A 112 -7.29 -4.01 -3.51
C ASP A 112 -8.73 -4.36 -3.12
N ASP A 113 -8.92 -4.85 -1.90
CA ASP A 113 -10.24 -5.14 -1.36
C ASP A 113 -10.83 -3.87 -0.75
N VAL A 114 -12.06 -3.53 -1.15
CA VAL A 114 -12.80 -2.39 -0.60
C VAL A 114 -13.21 -2.71 0.83
N THR A 115 -13.06 -1.75 1.73
CA THR A 115 -13.53 -1.88 3.11
C THR A 115 -15.04 -2.15 3.11
N GLY A 116 -15.44 -3.29 3.68
CA GLY A 116 -16.84 -3.75 3.67
C GLY A 116 -17.19 -4.73 2.54
N GLY A 117 -16.22 -5.04 1.67
CA GLY A 117 -16.29 -6.13 0.68
C GLY A 117 -16.31 -5.64 -0.77
N GLY A 118 -15.93 -6.55 -1.68
CA GLY A 118 -15.73 -6.26 -3.10
C GLY A 118 -14.29 -5.85 -3.41
N ALA A 119 -13.96 -5.76 -4.69
CA ALA A 119 -12.66 -5.32 -5.15
C ALA A 119 -12.75 -3.88 -5.66
N ALA A 120 -11.73 -3.07 -5.40
CA ALA A 120 -11.61 -1.76 -5.98
C ALA A 120 -11.24 -1.90 -7.46
N GLY A 121 -11.90 -1.14 -8.34
CA GLY A 121 -11.79 -1.35 -9.78
C GLY A 121 -10.42 -0.94 -10.32
N ILE A 122 -9.96 0.25 -9.94
CA ILE A 122 -8.70 0.82 -10.45
C ILE A 122 -7.87 1.34 -9.27
N THR A 123 -6.63 0.89 -9.18
CA THR A 123 -5.64 1.40 -8.22
C THR A 123 -4.69 2.36 -8.92
N PHE A 124 -4.50 3.54 -8.32
CA PHE A 124 -3.57 4.56 -8.76
C PHE A 124 -2.43 4.73 -7.76
N MET A 125 -1.28 5.15 -8.26
CA MET A 125 -0.13 5.59 -7.47
C MET A 125 0.37 6.93 -8.01
N PHE A 126 0.75 7.86 -7.12
CA PHE A 126 1.33 9.12 -7.57
C PHE A 126 2.67 8.89 -8.30
N ALA A 127 2.88 9.62 -9.39
CA ALA A 127 4.06 9.52 -10.24
C ALA A 127 5.31 10.15 -9.59
N ASP A 128 5.09 11.05 -8.63
CA ASP A 128 6.12 11.81 -7.94
C ASP A 128 5.88 11.77 -6.43
N ALA A 129 6.92 12.04 -5.65
CA ALA A 129 6.78 12.24 -4.21
C ALA A 129 6.10 13.57 -3.91
N VAL A 130 4.95 13.52 -3.25
CA VAL A 130 4.09 14.69 -2.97
C VAL A 130 4.53 15.49 -1.74
N ALA A 131 5.42 14.90 -0.92
CA ALA A 131 5.99 15.53 0.25
C ALA A 131 7.33 14.86 0.61
N TRP A 132 8.10 15.53 1.47
CA TRP A 132 9.34 15.02 2.05
C TRP A 132 9.20 15.00 3.57
N LEU A 133 8.86 13.83 4.14
CA LEU A 133 8.48 13.71 5.55
C LEU A 133 9.16 12.51 6.21
N PRO A 134 9.49 12.59 7.51
CA PRO A 134 9.80 11.39 8.28
C PRO A 134 8.57 10.49 8.36
N MET A 135 8.76 9.18 8.44
CA MET A 135 7.66 8.24 8.68
C MET A 135 6.94 8.55 9.99
N ASN A 136 7.73 8.87 11.02
CA ASN A 136 7.26 9.37 12.31
C ASN A 136 8.16 10.53 12.76
N ASN A 137 7.58 11.61 13.24
CA ASN A 137 8.30 12.70 13.88
C ASN A 137 8.74 12.27 15.29
N ASP A 138 9.84 11.53 15.36
CA ASP A 138 10.48 11.12 16.62
C ASP A 138 11.23 12.26 17.34
N GLY A 139 11.13 13.50 16.84
CA GLY A 139 11.85 14.66 17.38
C GLY A 139 13.37 14.51 17.32
N GLY A 140 13.90 13.56 16.52
CA GLY A 140 15.31 13.21 16.50
C GLY A 140 15.80 12.55 17.79
N ALA A 141 14.90 12.00 18.62
CA ALA A 141 15.27 11.23 19.80
C ALA A 141 15.87 9.88 19.37
N LYS A 142 17.13 9.90 18.93
CA LYS A 142 18.06 8.84 19.33
C LYS A 142 18.17 8.98 20.84
N ASP A 143 17.38 8.24 21.59
CA ASP A 143 17.73 8.05 22.99
C ASP A 143 19.15 7.47 23.01
N ALA A 144 20.02 8.03 23.85
CA ALA A 144 21.46 7.77 23.85
C ALA A 144 21.82 6.33 24.33
N ALA A 145 20.84 5.44 24.30
CA ALA A 145 20.83 4.12 24.89
C ALA A 145 20.22 3.06 23.94
N ASP A 146 20.42 3.14 22.62
CA ASP A 146 19.96 2.12 21.65
C ASP A 146 18.47 1.70 21.80
N THR A 147 17.66 2.54 22.42
CA THR A 147 16.24 2.29 22.66
C THR A 147 15.46 2.87 21.48
N VAL A 148 14.80 1.99 20.73
CA VAL A 148 13.93 2.35 19.61
C VAL A 148 12.80 3.24 20.13
N PRO A 149 12.53 4.40 19.51
CA PRO A 149 11.36 5.19 19.84
C PRO A 149 10.09 4.34 19.80
N LEU A 150 9.22 4.50 20.80
CA LEU A 150 7.96 3.74 20.95
C LEU A 150 6.98 3.89 19.78
N ASN A 151 7.21 4.83 18.86
CA ASN A 151 6.33 5.13 17.74
C ASN A 151 6.45 4.15 16.55
N VAL A 152 7.31 3.13 16.62
CA VAL A 152 7.45 2.11 15.56
C VAL A 152 6.62 0.84 15.83
N TYR A 153 6.16 0.63 17.07
CA TYR A 153 5.61 -0.66 17.51
C TYR A 153 4.17 -0.96 17.03
N GLY A 154 3.55 -0.06 16.25
CA GLY A 154 2.24 -0.24 15.63
C GLY A 154 2.27 -0.41 14.11
N GLY A 155 3.45 -0.53 13.50
CA GLY A 155 3.57 -0.63 12.05
C GLY A 155 2.93 0.53 11.30
N TRP A 156 2.38 0.24 10.13
CA TRP A 156 1.65 1.22 9.33
C TRP A 156 0.46 1.83 10.07
N ASN A 157 -0.24 1.03 10.89
CA ASN A 157 -1.45 1.47 11.59
C ASN A 157 -1.20 2.67 12.51
N GLY A 158 -0.04 2.67 13.18
CA GLY A 158 0.35 3.70 14.14
C GLY A 158 1.24 4.81 13.60
N CYS A 159 1.56 4.85 12.29
CA CYS A 159 2.53 5.82 11.79
C CYS A 159 1.92 7.21 11.49
N GLU A 160 2.71 8.26 11.69
CA GLU A 160 2.25 9.64 11.50
C GLU A 160 2.01 9.98 10.03
N VAL A 161 2.79 9.39 9.10
CA VAL A 161 2.53 9.53 7.66
C VAL A 161 1.16 8.99 7.27
N ARG A 162 0.68 7.89 7.86
CA ARG A 162 -0.67 7.37 7.58
C ARG A 162 -1.74 8.37 8.01
N ALA A 163 -1.60 8.95 9.21
CA ALA A 163 -2.50 9.98 9.72
C ALA A 163 -2.45 11.26 8.86
N TRP A 164 -1.26 11.65 8.41
CA TRP A 164 -1.07 12.78 7.51
C TRP A 164 -1.73 12.55 6.14
N LEU A 165 -1.54 11.36 5.56
CA LEU A 165 -2.14 10.97 4.27
C LEU A 165 -3.67 11.06 4.31
N ASN A 166 -4.30 10.44 5.31
CA ASN A 166 -5.75 10.35 5.41
C ASN A 166 -6.42 11.58 6.07
N GLY A 167 -5.64 12.62 6.40
CA GLY A 167 -6.13 13.88 6.95
C GLY A 167 -5.62 15.09 6.15
N PRO A 168 -4.54 15.76 6.59
CA PRO A 168 -3.98 16.93 5.92
C PRO A 168 -3.77 16.79 4.41
N PHE A 169 -3.18 15.69 3.93
CA PHE A 169 -2.93 15.51 2.51
C PHE A 169 -4.21 15.17 1.72
N ALA A 170 -5.10 14.33 2.27
CA ALA A 170 -6.39 14.05 1.65
C ALA A 170 -7.18 15.34 1.34
N ALA A 171 -7.10 16.34 2.23
CA ALA A 171 -7.73 17.65 2.03
C ALA A 171 -7.12 18.47 0.87
N GLN A 172 -5.90 18.16 0.43
CA GLN A 172 -5.25 18.81 -0.71
C GLN A 172 -5.70 18.25 -2.06
N LEU A 173 -6.33 17.07 -2.10
CA LEU A 173 -6.75 16.45 -3.35
C LEU A 173 -7.93 17.21 -3.99
N PRO A 174 -8.11 17.15 -5.32
CA PRO A 174 -9.30 17.68 -5.96
C PRO A 174 -10.58 17.13 -5.32
N THR A 175 -11.59 17.99 -5.08
CA THR A 175 -12.87 17.56 -4.49
C THR A 175 -13.57 16.49 -5.32
N SER A 176 -13.42 16.54 -6.66
CA SER A 176 -13.92 15.52 -7.58
C SER A 176 -13.24 14.16 -7.42
N LEU A 177 -11.97 14.11 -7.02
CA LEU A 177 -11.27 12.87 -6.65
C LEU A 177 -11.71 12.40 -5.27
N GLN A 178 -11.73 13.30 -4.28
CA GLN A 178 -12.19 12.99 -2.92
C GLN A 178 -13.62 12.43 -2.88
N ALA A 179 -14.48 12.78 -3.84
CA ALA A 179 -15.83 12.26 -3.91
C ALA A 179 -15.91 10.77 -4.33
N VAL A 180 -14.89 10.25 -4.99
CA VAL A 180 -14.93 8.91 -5.62
C VAL A 180 -13.92 7.91 -5.07
N MET A 181 -12.88 8.34 -4.34
CA MET A 181 -11.92 7.37 -3.77
C MET A 181 -12.60 6.42 -2.80
N GLN A 182 -12.27 5.14 -2.87
CA GLN A 182 -12.75 4.12 -1.95
C GLN A 182 -11.78 3.93 -0.79
N SER A 183 -12.29 3.52 0.37
CA SER A 183 -11.45 2.96 1.42
C SER A 183 -11.15 1.51 1.08
N VAL A 184 -9.89 1.12 1.19
CA VAL A 184 -9.45 -0.26 0.97
C VAL A 184 -8.77 -0.82 2.20
N ASP A 185 -8.88 -2.13 2.37
CA ASP A 185 -8.29 -2.86 3.48
C ASP A 185 -6.84 -3.25 3.15
N LYS A 186 -5.89 -2.71 3.90
CA LYS A 186 -4.45 -2.97 3.78
C LYS A 186 -3.95 -3.74 4.99
N THR A 187 -3.32 -4.89 4.75
CA THR A 187 -2.67 -5.67 5.82
C THR A 187 -1.32 -5.07 6.16
N SER A 188 -1.13 -4.61 7.38
CA SER A 188 0.17 -4.22 7.93
C SER A 188 0.75 -5.37 8.74
N VAL A 189 2.05 -5.63 8.55
CA VAL A 189 2.79 -6.48 9.47
C VAL A 189 3.85 -5.68 10.21
N ALA A 190 3.92 -5.90 11.52
CA ALA A 190 4.88 -5.27 12.40
C ALA A 190 5.34 -6.22 13.51
N VAL A 191 6.34 -5.79 14.28
CA VAL A 191 6.79 -6.46 15.49
C VAL A 191 6.60 -5.52 16.66
N THR A 192 5.97 -6.02 17.72
CA THR A 192 5.59 -5.24 18.91
C THR A 192 6.02 -5.98 20.18
N PRO A 193 6.34 -5.29 21.29
CA PRO A 193 6.62 -5.95 22.56
C PRO A 193 5.46 -6.84 23.02
N THR A 194 5.78 -7.93 23.72
CA THR A 194 4.78 -8.87 24.25
C THR A 194 3.97 -8.24 25.36
N ASP A 195 4.66 -7.54 26.28
CA ASP A 195 4.06 -6.86 27.42
C ASP A 195 4.16 -5.32 27.28
N ALA A 196 3.14 -4.63 27.76
CA ALA A 196 3.10 -3.17 27.72
C ALA A 196 4.20 -2.57 28.63
N GLY A 197 5.11 -1.81 28.04
CA GLY A 197 6.25 -1.20 28.76
C GLY A 197 7.59 -1.92 28.54
N ASP A 198 7.59 -3.05 27.84
CA ASP A 198 8.83 -3.69 27.41
C ASP A 198 9.52 -2.88 26.30
N THR A 199 10.84 -2.73 26.42
CA THR A 199 11.69 -2.14 25.38
C THR A 199 12.23 -3.25 24.50
N LEU A 200 12.04 -3.16 23.19
CA LEU A 200 12.75 -4.05 22.27
C LEU A 200 14.21 -3.59 22.16
N ILE A 201 15.15 -4.49 22.46
CA ILE A 201 16.58 -4.28 22.21
C ILE A 201 16.90 -4.98 20.88
N TYR A 202 17.34 -4.24 19.87
CA TYR A 202 17.85 -4.86 18.64
C TYR A 202 19.19 -5.52 18.93
N ASP A 203 19.29 -6.82 18.67
CA ASP A 203 20.55 -7.53 18.50
C ASP A 203 20.84 -7.59 16.99
N ASP A 204 22.11 -7.50 16.60
CA ASP A 204 22.62 -7.42 15.22
C ASP A 204 22.27 -8.65 14.35
N GLY A 205 21.44 -9.58 14.85
CA GLY A 205 21.11 -10.86 14.24
C GLY A 205 19.64 -11.30 14.27
N GLY A 206 18.67 -10.46 14.64
CA GLY A 206 17.24 -10.75 14.39
C GLY A 206 16.28 -10.60 15.58
N PHE A 207 15.18 -11.36 15.52
CA PHE A 207 14.00 -11.23 16.40
C PHE A 207 14.34 -11.10 17.88
N VAL A 208 13.85 -10.03 18.49
CA VAL A 208 14.08 -9.71 19.90
C VAL A 208 13.30 -10.69 20.79
N SER A 209 13.97 -11.25 21.80
CA SER A 209 13.29 -12.00 22.87
C SER A 209 12.23 -11.13 23.54
N GLY A 210 10.97 -11.59 23.56
CA GLY A 210 9.85 -10.82 24.11
C GLY A 210 9.10 -9.97 23.09
N ALA A 211 9.36 -10.11 21.79
CA ALA A 211 8.55 -9.51 20.74
C ALA A 211 7.51 -10.49 20.16
N ARG A 212 6.37 -9.97 19.71
CA ARG A 212 5.35 -10.72 18.94
C ARG A 212 5.11 -10.06 17.59
N THR A 213 4.76 -10.87 16.59
CA THR A 213 4.27 -10.37 15.30
C THR A 213 2.86 -9.83 15.46
N LEU A 214 2.64 -8.63 14.95
CA LEU A 214 1.35 -7.98 14.84
C LEU A 214 0.95 -7.95 13.37
N VAL A 215 -0.18 -8.57 13.03
CA VAL A 215 -0.80 -8.49 11.71
C VAL A 215 -2.14 -7.79 11.90
N GLU A 216 -2.29 -6.63 11.30
CA GLU A 216 -3.48 -5.78 11.43
C GLU A 216 -3.98 -5.36 10.05
N THR A 217 -5.29 -5.17 9.94
CA THR A 217 -5.91 -4.59 8.74
C THR A 217 -6.24 -3.14 9.02
N CYS A 218 -5.79 -2.26 8.13
CA CYS A 218 -6.09 -0.83 8.14
C CYS A 218 -7.01 -0.50 6.97
N SER A 219 -8.11 0.20 7.23
CA SER A 219 -9.00 0.69 6.18
C SER A 219 -8.62 2.12 5.82
N ASP A 220 -8.00 2.32 4.67
CA ASP A 220 -7.39 3.58 4.26
C ASP A 220 -7.89 4.03 2.88
N ARG A 221 -8.09 5.34 2.70
CA ARG A 221 -8.37 5.92 1.37
C ARG A 221 -7.08 6.25 0.62
N LEU A 222 -6.04 6.54 1.37
CA LEU A 222 -4.69 6.80 0.89
C LEU A 222 -3.68 5.98 1.70
N TRP A 223 -2.77 5.30 1.02
CA TRP A 223 -1.74 4.48 1.65
C TRP A 223 -0.41 4.57 0.92
N LEU A 224 0.68 4.15 1.55
CA LEU A 224 1.92 3.87 0.83
C LEU A 224 1.92 2.42 0.37
N PRO A 225 2.46 2.07 -0.81
CA PRO A 225 2.53 0.68 -1.22
C PRO A 225 3.42 -0.13 -0.27
N ALA A 226 3.11 -1.42 -0.11
CA ALA A 226 3.99 -2.36 0.55
C ALA A 226 5.09 -2.86 -0.40
N PHE A 227 6.17 -3.40 0.16
CA PHE A 227 7.26 -3.99 -0.60
C PHE A 227 6.77 -5.09 -1.54
N SER A 228 5.91 -6.00 -1.06
CA SER A 228 5.35 -7.11 -1.84
C SER A 228 4.44 -6.66 -2.99
N GLU A 229 3.92 -5.43 -2.91
CA GLU A 229 3.07 -4.83 -3.94
C GLU A 229 3.89 -4.27 -5.12
N LEU A 230 5.19 -4.02 -4.92
CA LEU A 230 6.10 -3.50 -5.94
C LEU A 230 7.03 -4.57 -6.47
N PHE A 231 7.61 -5.36 -5.57
CA PHE A 231 8.74 -6.22 -5.87
C PHE A 231 8.38 -7.69 -5.74
N PRO A 232 9.09 -8.58 -6.44
CA PRO A 232 9.01 -10.00 -6.16
C PRO A 232 9.59 -10.32 -4.80
N MET A 233 8.84 -11.09 -4.01
CA MET A 233 9.35 -11.83 -2.86
C MET A 233 9.94 -13.13 -3.42
N ARG A 234 11.27 -13.24 -3.54
CA ARG A 234 11.94 -14.46 -3.99
C ARG A 234 12.84 -15.03 -2.91
N THR A 235 12.69 -16.34 -2.67
CA THR A 235 13.67 -17.15 -1.95
C THR A 235 14.99 -17.08 -2.73
N GLY A 236 16.07 -16.61 -2.09
CA GLY A 236 17.36 -16.34 -2.73
C GLY A 236 17.79 -14.87 -2.71
N ASP A 237 16.87 -13.92 -2.52
CA ASP A 237 17.22 -12.51 -2.27
C ASP A 237 17.80 -12.37 -0.85
N TYR A 238 18.83 -11.53 -0.69
CA TYR A 238 19.62 -11.42 0.55
C TYR A 238 18.74 -11.17 1.80
N LEU A 239 17.70 -10.33 1.67
CA LEU A 239 16.72 -10.05 2.73
C LEU A 239 15.95 -11.30 3.20
N MET A 240 15.78 -12.30 2.33
CA MET A 240 14.94 -13.48 2.55
C MET A 240 15.74 -14.71 2.99
N ASN A 241 17.04 -14.75 2.68
CA ASN A 241 17.90 -15.88 3.04
C ASN A 241 18.24 -15.91 4.53
N ASP A 242 18.36 -14.74 5.16
CA ASP A 242 18.71 -14.64 6.58
C ASP A 242 17.46 -14.62 7.49
N SER A 243 16.24 -14.47 6.94
CA SER A 243 14.99 -14.43 7.72
C SER A 243 13.76 -14.89 6.90
N PRO A 244 13.64 -16.20 6.55
CA PRO A 244 12.54 -16.73 5.74
C PRO A 244 11.16 -16.65 6.39
N GLU A 245 11.08 -16.50 7.71
CA GLU A 245 9.83 -16.26 8.43
C GLU A 245 9.33 -14.82 8.21
N TRP A 246 10.25 -13.85 8.13
CA TRP A 246 9.91 -12.46 7.80
C TRP A 246 9.44 -12.31 6.36
N ALA A 247 10.04 -13.06 5.44
CA ALA A 247 9.61 -13.12 4.05
C ALA A 247 8.12 -13.44 3.91
N GLN A 248 7.69 -14.53 4.57
CA GLN A 248 6.30 -15.00 4.55
C GLN A 248 5.33 -13.99 5.16
N LEU A 249 5.78 -13.26 6.19
CA LEU A 249 5.00 -12.22 6.83
C LEU A 249 4.80 -11.00 5.91
N MET A 250 5.85 -10.55 5.22
CA MET A 250 5.76 -9.45 4.25
C MET A 250 4.88 -9.82 3.04
N GLU A 251 4.84 -11.10 2.65
CA GLU A 251 3.92 -11.58 1.60
C GLU A 251 2.44 -11.40 1.98
N LEU A 252 2.10 -11.29 3.27
CA LEU A 252 0.73 -11.02 3.72
C LEU A 252 0.29 -9.58 3.44
N GLU A 253 1.22 -8.66 3.22
CA GLU A 253 0.88 -7.24 3.08
C GLU A 253 0.16 -6.92 1.78
N GLY A 254 0.35 -7.72 0.73
CA GLY A 254 -0.33 -7.50 -0.54
C GLY A 254 0.28 -8.27 -1.72
N ILE A 255 -0.44 -8.24 -2.83
CA ILE A 255 -0.05 -8.84 -4.09
C ILE A 255 0.52 -7.76 -5.01
N ARG A 256 1.54 -8.11 -5.80
CA ARG A 256 2.17 -7.17 -6.74
C ARG A 256 1.17 -6.54 -7.70
N TYR A 257 1.22 -5.21 -7.82
CA TYR A 257 0.40 -4.49 -8.79
C TYR A 257 0.84 -4.80 -10.22
N GLN A 258 -0.12 -4.72 -11.14
CA GLN A 258 0.02 -5.13 -12.54
C GLN A 258 1.15 -4.35 -13.25
N LEU A 259 1.29 -3.06 -13.00
CA LEU A 259 2.37 -2.24 -13.58
C LEU A 259 3.75 -2.84 -13.30
N PHE A 260 4.04 -3.20 -12.05
CA PHE A 260 5.35 -3.73 -11.69
C PHE A 260 5.58 -5.15 -12.22
N VAL A 261 4.50 -5.93 -12.40
CA VAL A 261 4.55 -7.23 -13.08
C VAL A 261 4.87 -7.05 -14.57
N ASP A 262 4.13 -6.19 -15.27
CA ASP A 262 4.28 -5.97 -16.72
C ASP A 262 5.64 -5.39 -17.09
N GLN A 263 6.17 -4.52 -16.23
CA GLN A 263 7.47 -3.88 -16.39
C GLN A 263 8.64 -4.73 -15.83
N LEU A 264 8.35 -5.96 -15.41
CA LEU A 264 9.35 -6.93 -14.93
C LEU A 264 10.25 -6.35 -13.83
N VAL A 265 9.67 -5.55 -12.94
CA VAL A 265 10.41 -4.88 -11.87
C VAL A 265 11.03 -5.90 -10.93
N LYS A 266 12.30 -5.68 -10.60
CA LYS A 266 13.08 -6.46 -9.64
C LYS A 266 13.57 -5.51 -8.57
N ALA A 267 13.66 -5.99 -7.34
CA ALA A 267 14.12 -5.16 -6.24
C ALA A 267 15.61 -4.76 -6.39
N ASP A 268 16.48 -5.64 -6.92
CA ASP A 268 17.96 -5.51 -6.96
C ASP A 268 18.51 -4.71 -8.15
N SER A 269 17.62 -4.29 -9.02
CA SER A 269 17.97 -3.69 -10.30
C SER A 269 17.40 -2.29 -10.39
N GLU A 270 18.13 -1.38 -11.03
CA GLU A 270 17.64 -0.01 -11.25
C GLU A 270 16.41 -0.07 -12.15
N ASN A 271 15.41 0.74 -11.82
CA ASN A 271 14.16 0.70 -12.55
C ASN A 271 13.46 2.06 -12.56
N GLY A 272 13.34 2.63 -13.76
CA GLY A 272 12.67 3.92 -13.97
C GLY A 272 11.21 3.94 -13.54
N ILE A 273 10.51 2.79 -13.53
CA ILE A 273 9.11 2.70 -13.08
C ILE A 273 8.98 2.91 -11.57
N CYS A 274 10.04 2.67 -10.80
CA CYS A 274 10.09 2.89 -9.35
C CYS A 274 10.85 4.17 -8.96
N GLN A 275 11.57 4.80 -9.89
CA GLN A 275 12.19 6.11 -9.65
C GLN A 275 11.10 7.16 -9.44
N ARG A 276 11.31 8.03 -8.44
CA ARG A 276 10.37 9.11 -8.10
C ARG A 276 11.17 10.37 -7.86
N SER A 277 10.66 11.49 -8.34
CA SER A 277 11.20 12.80 -8.03
C SER A 277 10.34 13.51 -7.01
N LEU A 278 10.92 14.39 -6.19
CA LEU A 278 10.14 15.25 -5.31
C LEU A 278 9.47 16.34 -6.16
N VAL A 279 8.15 16.45 -6.08
CA VAL A 279 7.38 17.45 -6.83
C VAL A 279 7.94 18.86 -6.58
N GLY A 280 8.06 19.64 -7.65
CA GLY A 280 8.60 21.00 -7.63
C GLY A 280 10.14 21.08 -7.68
N SER A 281 10.87 20.05 -7.23
CA SER A 281 12.33 19.99 -7.38
C SER A 281 12.76 19.30 -8.68
N GLY A 282 12.04 18.23 -9.07
CA GLY A 282 12.43 17.36 -10.18
C GLY A 282 13.58 16.40 -9.86
N GLU A 283 14.22 16.52 -8.70
CA GLU A 283 15.35 15.69 -8.30
C GLU A 283 14.88 14.29 -7.87
N PRO A 284 15.50 13.21 -8.39
CA PRO A 284 15.25 11.85 -7.92
C PRO A 284 15.45 11.74 -6.42
N CYS A 285 14.54 11.03 -5.76
CA CYS A 285 14.50 10.96 -4.31
C CYS A 285 14.17 9.54 -3.86
N ARG A 286 14.62 9.19 -2.64
CA ARG A 286 14.16 7.96 -1.99
C ARG A 286 12.75 8.17 -1.50
N TRP A 287 11.99 7.10 -1.36
CA TRP A 287 10.62 7.22 -0.90
C TRP A 287 10.16 6.00 -0.10
N TRP A 288 9.21 6.25 0.78
CA TRP A 288 8.77 5.30 1.80
C TRP A 288 7.83 4.22 1.27
N LEU A 289 7.95 3.02 1.87
CA LEU A 289 6.97 1.94 1.80
C LEU A 289 6.33 1.75 3.18
N ARG A 290 5.12 1.17 3.23
CA ARG A 290 4.45 0.86 4.51
C ARG A 290 4.94 -0.41 5.21
N THR A 291 5.77 -1.21 4.53
CA THR A 291 6.37 -2.42 5.09
C THR A 291 7.30 -2.06 6.23
N ALA A 292 6.98 -2.52 7.44
CA ALA A 292 7.76 -2.27 8.64
C ALA A 292 8.62 -3.48 9.00
N GLY A 293 9.83 -3.24 9.52
CA GLY A 293 10.73 -4.30 9.99
C GLY A 293 11.83 -3.73 10.87
N GLY A 294 12.07 -4.38 12.02
CA GLY A 294 13.21 -4.04 12.89
C GLY A 294 13.27 -2.57 13.32
N GLY A 295 12.12 -1.94 13.60
CA GLY A 295 12.09 -0.54 14.08
C GLY A 295 12.30 0.48 12.98
N SER A 296 12.16 0.07 11.73
CA SER A 296 12.35 0.90 10.54
C SER A 296 11.29 0.54 9.49
N PHE A 297 11.22 1.34 8.43
CA PHE A 297 10.36 1.06 7.27
C PHE A 297 11.18 0.86 6.01
N SER A 298 10.69 0.00 5.12
CA SER A 298 11.32 -0.20 3.82
C SER A 298 11.23 1.06 2.97
N GLU A 299 12.19 1.22 2.07
CA GLU A 299 12.25 2.35 1.15
C GLU A 299 12.69 1.89 -0.24
N VAL A 300 12.37 2.71 -1.23
CA VAL A 300 12.90 2.63 -2.58
C VAL A 300 13.92 3.76 -2.75
N LEU A 301 15.09 3.43 -3.28
CA LEU A 301 16.19 4.35 -3.52
C LEU A 301 15.91 5.28 -4.71
N GLU A 302 16.70 6.34 -4.85
CA GLU A 302 16.63 7.29 -5.96
C GLU A 302 16.80 6.62 -7.33
N SER A 303 17.43 5.44 -7.37
CA SER A 303 17.62 4.62 -8.57
C SER A 303 16.41 3.73 -8.91
N GLY A 304 15.38 3.69 -8.06
CA GLY A 304 14.23 2.78 -8.19
C GLY A 304 14.48 1.37 -7.66
N LYS A 305 15.67 1.08 -7.14
CA LYS A 305 15.98 -0.17 -6.42
C LYS A 305 15.31 -0.18 -5.05
N ALA A 306 14.94 -1.36 -4.57
CA ALA A 306 14.68 -1.53 -3.15
C ALA A 306 15.99 -1.36 -2.35
N ARG A 307 15.90 -0.85 -1.13
CA ARG A 307 17.05 -0.87 -0.22
C ARG A 307 17.20 -2.25 0.43
N TYR A 308 18.36 -2.88 0.19
CA TYR A 308 18.68 -4.24 0.65
C TYR A 308 19.45 -4.31 1.96
N ASP A 309 20.20 -3.25 2.29
CA ASP A 309 21.15 -3.23 3.40
C ASP A 309 20.56 -2.65 4.70
N GLY A 310 19.25 -2.38 4.70
CA GLY A 310 18.53 -1.89 5.86
C GLY A 310 17.26 -1.15 5.48
N ALA A 311 16.36 -1.06 6.46
CA ALA A 311 15.25 -0.14 6.44
C ALA A 311 15.72 1.23 6.98
N SER A 312 15.01 2.32 6.66
CA SER A 312 15.39 3.65 7.14
C SER A 312 14.77 3.94 8.51
N PRO A 313 15.52 4.59 9.42
CA PRO A 313 14.98 5.04 10.70
C PRO A 313 13.78 5.97 10.49
N THR A 314 12.75 5.84 11.32
CA THR A 314 11.48 6.53 11.12
C THR A 314 11.56 8.06 11.12
N GLY A 315 12.54 8.64 11.82
CA GLY A 315 12.79 10.09 11.82
C GLY A 315 13.53 10.63 10.59
N SER A 316 13.98 9.77 9.67
CA SER A 316 14.63 10.22 8.44
C SER A 316 13.57 10.68 7.45
N ALA A 317 13.65 11.91 6.94
CA ALA A 317 12.70 12.34 5.93
C ALA A 317 12.98 11.64 4.58
N GLN A 318 11.93 11.11 3.95
CA GLN A 318 11.96 10.56 2.60
C GLN A 318 10.73 11.04 1.81
N GLY A 319 10.69 10.74 0.52
CA GLY A 319 9.57 11.03 -0.36
C GLY A 319 8.31 10.25 0.02
N ILE A 320 7.16 10.91 -0.08
CA ILE A 320 5.85 10.31 0.17
C ILE A 320 5.17 10.06 -1.17
N VAL A 321 4.91 8.80 -1.51
CA VAL A 321 4.34 8.41 -2.81
C VAL A 321 3.08 7.58 -2.58
N PRO A 322 1.92 8.25 -2.42
CA PRO A 322 0.70 7.56 -2.03
C PRO A 322 0.04 6.82 -3.19
N CYS A 323 -0.75 5.83 -2.81
CA CYS A 323 -1.73 5.15 -3.63
C CYS A 323 -3.15 5.50 -3.17
N PHE A 324 -4.11 5.36 -4.10
CA PHE A 324 -5.55 5.40 -3.82
C PHE A 324 -6.27 4.46 -4.79
N ALA A 325 -7.51 4.07 -4.47
CA ALA A 325 -8.33 3.28 -5.38
C ALA A 325 -9.70 3.91 -5.64
N LEU A 326 -10.27 3.57 -6.79
CA LEU A 326 -11.60 3.94 -7.26
C LEU A 326 -12.50 2.70 -7.38
#